data_AF-B2I6J4-F1
#
_entry.id   AF-B2I6J4-F1
#
_cell.length_a   1.000
_cell.length_b   1.000
_cell.length_c   1.000
_cell.angle_alpha   90.00
_cell.angle_beta   90.00
_cell.angle_gamma   90.00
#
_symmetry.space_group_name_H-M   'P 1'
#
loop_
_entity.id
_entity.type
_entity.pdbx_description
1 polymer ?
#
loop_
_entity_poly.entity_id
_entity_poly.type
_entity_poly.pdbx_seq_one_letter_code
_entity_poly.pdbx_strand_id
1 'polypeptide(L)'
;MCYVFMKATEGATFQDSNYVRYRCDVLSAGMTSGTYHYFRALSSTPKAQRDNMVNVLTQNEFDASCEYFALDVELIGNESATPEVMGDNLNDFVLLLGKSLFFLNRKQLIYCSKNFWDKRIAGDRDNFSE
;
A
#
# COMPACT_ATOMS: atom_id res chain seq x y z
N MET A 1 -1.51 23.51 -1.62
CA MET A 1 -1.96 22.34 -0.86
C MET A 1 -0.77 21.39 -0.76
N CYS A 2 -0.41 20.94 0.44
CA CYS A 2 0.71 20.02 0.64
C CYS A 2 0.19 18.66 1.12
N TYR A 3 0.83 17.59 0.65
CA TYR A 3 0.49 16.21 0.97
C TYR A 3 1.71 15.56 1.65
N VAL A 4 1.46 14.70 2.63
CA VAL A 4 2.51 13.92 3.31
C VAL A 4 2.12 12.46 3.29
N PHE A 5 3.01 11.58 2.78
CA PHE A 5 2.84 10.13 2.84
C PHE A 5 3.64 9.56 4.00
N MET A 6 2.99 8.74 4.83
CA MET A 6 3.57 8.14 6.03
C MET A 6 3.46 6.63 5.97
N LYS A 7 4.52 5.93 6.39
CA LYS A 7 4.47 4.47 6.48
C LYS A 7 3.51 4.08 7.58
N ALA A 8 2.57 3.19 7.28
CA ALA A 8 1.73 2.56 8.30
C ALA A 8 2.17 1.13 8.59
N THR A 9 2.41 0.35 7.52
CA THR A 9 2.61 -1.09 7.63
C THR A 9 3.60 -1.59 6.60
N GLU A 10 4.14 -2.77 6.85
CA GLU A 10 4.97 -3.52 5.91
C GLU A 10 4.70 -5.01 6.08
N GLY A 11 4.49 -5.70 4.96
CA GLY A 11 4.23 -7.13 5.01
C GLY A 11 3.06 -7.51 5.95
N ALA A 12 3.07 -8.75 6.42
CA ALA A 12 1.98 -9.28 7.23
C ALA A 12 1.94 -8.79 8.69
N THR A 13 3.00 -8.18 9.22
CA THR A 13 3.12 -7.98 10.68
C THR A 13 3.76 -6.67 11.11
N PHE A 14 4.58 -6.02 10.28
CA PHE A 14 5.21 -4.79 10.70
C PHE A 14 4.21 -3.63 10.66
N GLN A 15 4.24 -2.83 11.72
CA GLN A 15 3.44 -1.63 11.90
C GLN A 15 4.40 -0.53 12.34
N ASP A 16 4.39 0.62 11.66
CA ASP A 16 5.29 1.71 12.00
C ASP A 16 4.84 2.37 13.31
N SER A 17 5.71 2.36 14.32
CA SER A 17 5.40 2.88 15.65
C SER A 17 5.16 4.39 15.69
N ASN A 18 5.59 5.13 14.65
CA ASN A 18 5.38 6.57 14.55
C ASN A 18 4.16 6.94 13.71
N TYR A 19 3.51 6.00 13.02
CA TYR A 19 2.40 6.28 12.10
C TYR A 19 1.31 7.14 12.73
N VAL A 20 0.86 6.77 13.93
CA VAL A 20 -0.21 7.48 14.64
C VAL A 20 0.17 8.92 14.94
N ARG A 21 1.39 9.12 15.47
CA ARG A 21 1.90 10.45 15.78
C ARG A 21 2.00 11.31 14.53
N TYR A 22 2.62 10.78 13.46
CA TYR A 22 2.78 11.54 12.22
C TYR A 22 1.44 11.90 11.58
N ARG A 23 0.46 10.98 11.59
CA ARG A 23 -0.88 11.27 11.08
C ARG A 23 -1.56 12.38 11.88
N CYS A 24 -1.49 12.34 13.22
CA CYS A 24 -2.01 13.41 14.07
C CYS A 24 -1.34 14.76 13.77
N ASP A 25 -0.03 14.78 13.59
CA ASP A 25 0.73 16.00 13.29
C ASP A 25 0.32 16.59 11.92
N VAL A 26 0.17 15.74 10.89
CA VAL A 26 -0.25 16.14 9.53
C VAL A 26 -1.67 16.70 9.53
N LEU A 27 -2.61 16.02 10.19
CA LEU A 27 -4.00 16.47 10.27
C LEU A 27 -4.12 17.78 11.07
N SER A 28 -3.38 17.91 12.18
CA SER A 28 -3.37 19.13 12.99
C SER A 28 -2.77 20.34 12.25
N ALA A 29 -1.84 20.09 11.33
CA ALA A 29 -1.28 21.10 10.45
C ALA A 29 -2.21 21.50 9.28
N GLY A 30 -3.40 20.89 9.16
CA GLY A 30 -4.32 21.13 8.05
C GLY A 30 -3.81 20.64 6.70
N MET A 31 -2.86 19.70 6.69
CA MET A 31 -2.30 19.10 5.49
C MET A 31 -3.11 17.88 5.08
N THR A 32 -3.01 17.47 3.81
CA THR A 32 -3.66 16.26 3.35
C THR A 32 -2.82 15.03 3.69
N SER A 33 -3.43 14.10 4.43
CA SER A 33 -2.78 12.87 4.89
C SER A 33 -2.77 11.80 3.81
N GLY A 34 -1.60 11.21 3.61
CA GLY A 34 -1.37 10.02 2.80
C GLY A 34 -0.73 8.94 3.66
N THR A 35 -1.14 7.70 3.42
CA THR A 35 -0.62 6.53 4.12
C THR A 35 -0.09 5.53 3.10
N TYR A 36 1.01 4.85 3.41
CA TYR A 36 1.49 3.78 2.56
C TYR A 36 1.74 2.46 3.31
N HIS A 37 1.57 1.39 2.57
CA HIS A 37 1.95 0.03 2.94
C HIS A 37 3.14 -0.40 2.09
N TYR A 38 4.22 -0.86 2.73
CA TYR A 38 5.37 -1.42 2.01
C TYR A 38 5.11 -2.89 1.66
N PHE A 39 4.97 -3.15 0.37
CA PHE A 39 4.58 -4.45 -0.16
C PHE A 39 5.72 -5.47 -0.10
N ARG A 40 5.39 -6.68 0.32
CA ARG A 40 6.27 -7.85 0.36
C ARG A 40 5.74 -8.95 -0.54
N ALA A 41 6.40 -9.19 -1.68
CA ALA A 41 5.97 -10.15 -2.68
C ALA A 41 6.13 -11.62 -2.22
N LEU A 42 7.10 -11.91 -1.34
CA LEU A 42 7.45 -13.28 -0.96
C LEU A 42 7.32 -13.58 0.54
N SER A 43 7.68 -12.63 1.41
CA SER A 43 7.73 -12.90 2.85
C SER A 43 6.35 -13.00 3.51
N SER A 44 5.27 -12.73 2.78
CA SER A 44 3.90 -12.83 3.26
C SER A 44 2.89 -12.87 2.11
N THR A 45 1.73 -13.50 2.34
CA THR A 45 0.66 -13.54 1.33
C THR A 45 -0.05 -12.18 1.19
N PRO A 46 -0.62 -11.86 0.01
CA PRO A 46 -1.39 -10.63 -0.19
C PRO A 46 -2.51 -10.44 0.85
N LYS A 47 -3.23 -11.52 1.19
CA LYS A 47 -4.29 -11.49 2.21
C LYS A 47 -3.74 -11.13 3.60
N ALA A 48 -2.63 -11.70 4.04
CA ALA A 48 -2.08 -11.42 5.36
C ALA A 48 -1.62 -9.95 5.47
N GLN A 49 -1.01 -9.43 4.41
CA GLN A 49 -0.62 -8.04 4.31
C GLN A 49 -1.84 -7.11 4.33
N ARG A 50 -2.91 -7.44 3.59
CA ARG A 50 -4.19 -6.73 3.64
C ARG A 50 -4.75 -6.70 5.06
N ASP A 51 -4.78 -7.83 5.74
CA ASP A 51 -5.35 -7.97 7.08
C ASP A 51 -4.61 -7.08 8.08
N ASN A 52 -3.27 -7.06 8.03
CA ASN A 52 -2.43 -6.17 8.84
C ASN A 52 -2.72 -4.69 8.55
N MET A 53 -2.69 -4.31 7.28
CA MET A 53 -2.94 -2.93 6.85
C MET A 53 -4.35 -2.47 7.25
N VAL A 54 -5.41 -3.23 6.94
CA VAL A 54 -6.79 -2.84 7.28
C VAL A 54 -6.93 -2.69 8.79
N ASN A 55 -6.35 -3.59 9.58
CA ASN A 55 -6.40 -3.49 11.03
C ASN A 55 -5.77 -2.17 11.53
N VAL A 56 -4.55 -1.82 11.07
CA VAL A 56 -3.89 -0.57 11.49
C VAL A 56 -4.68 0.66 11.04
N LEU A 57 -5.15 0.69 9.79
CA LEU A 57 -5.92 1.83 9.29
C LEU A 57 -7.25 2.00 10.03
N THR A 58 -7.94 0.90 10.35
CA THR A 58 -9.20 0.91 11.10
C THR A 58 -9.00 1.39 12.54
N GLN A 59 -7.98 0.87 13.24
CA GLN A 59 -7.66 1.27 14.61
C GLN A 59 -7.28 2.75 14.75
N ASN A 60 -6.84 3.37 13.65
CA ASN A 60 -6.42 4.76 13.61
C ASN A 60 -7.41 5.66 12.84
N GLU A 61 -8.65 5.19 12.64
CA GLU A 61 -9.73 5.98 12.05
C GLU A 61 -9.34 6.64 10.72
N PHE A 62 -8.61 5.91 9.88
CA PHE A 62 -8.27 6.38 8.53
C PHE A 62 -9.54 6.58 7.72
N ASP A 63 -9.67 7.75 7.09
CA ASP A 63 -10.82 8.14 6.30
C ASP A 63 -10.46 8.13 4.81
N ALA A 64 -10.80 7.03 4.13
CA ALA A 64 -10.57 6.88 2.69
C ALA A 64 -11.31 7.92 1.83
N SER A 65 -12.25 8.69 2.38
CA SER A 65 -12.96 9.76 1.65
C SER A 65 -12.11 11.01 1.48
N CYS A 66 -11.22 11.32 2.42
CA CYS A 66 -10.39 12.54 2.42
C CYS A 66 -8.88 12.27 2.50
N GLU A 67 -8.45 11.06 2.86
CA GLU A 67 -7.05 10.64 2.89
C GLU A 67 -6.69 9.78 1.69
N TYR A 68 -5.39 9.64 1.44
CA TYR A 68 -4.83 8.85 0.34
C TYR A 68 -4.15 7.58 0.85
N PHE A 69 -4.20 6.52 0.05
CA PHE A 69 -3.49 5.28 0.33
C PHE A 69 -2.62 4.88 -0.87
N ALA A 70 -1.39 4.48 -0.58
CA ALA A 70 -0.44 3.99 -1.56
C ALA A 70 0.13 2.61 -1.20
N LEU A 71 0.32 1.77 -2.21
CA LEU A 71 1.15 0.58 -2.16
C LEU A 71 2.55 0.97 -2.61
N ASP A 72 3.49 0.91 -1.68
CA ASP A 72 4.91 1.12 -1.94
C ASP A 72 5.52 -0.21 -2.39
N VAL A 73 5.92 -0.28 -3.66
CA VAL A 73 6.42 -1.49 -4.30
C VAL A 73 7.84 -1.26 -4.78
N GLU A 74 8.79 -1.85 -4.08
CA GLU A 74 10.22 -1.66 -4.33
C GLU A 74 11.01 -2.97 -4.32
N LEU A 75 12.25 -2.89 -4.81
CA LEU A 75 13.17 -4.01 -4.90
C LEU A 75 13.67 -4.46 -3.53
N ILE A 76 13.87 -3.53 -2.60
CA ILE A 76 14.49 -3.83 -1.30
C ILE A 76 13.58 -4.76 -0.49
N GLY A 77 14.12 -5.91 -0.10
CA GLY A 77 13.43 -7.04 0.53
C GLY A 77 12.36 -7.72 -0.35
N ASN A 78 12.46 -7.57 -1.67
CA ASN A 78 11.76 -8.36 -2.69
C ASN A 78 12.75 -8.87 -3.77
N GLU A 79 14.05 -8.92 -3.47
CA GLU A 79 15.12 -9.14 -4.45
C GLU A 79 15.01 -10.49 -5.17
N SER A 80 14.52 -11.51 -4.44
CA SER A 80 14.35 -12.88 -4.92
C SER A 80 13.04 -13.12 -5.67
N ALA A 81 12.14 -12.13 -5.73
CA ALA A 81 10.89 -12.28 -6.48
C ALA A 81 11.16 -12.19 -7.98
N THR A 82 10.59 -13.12 -8.75
CA THR A 82 10.56 -12.98 -10.21
C THR A 82 9.54 -11.90 -10.60
N PRO A 83 9.66 -11.28 -11.79
CA PRO A 83 8.69 -10.30 -12.26
C PRO A 83 7.25 -10.80 -12.27
N GLU A 84 7.05 -12.09 -12.57
CA GLU A 84 5.76 -12.76 -12.57
C GLU A 84 5.18 -12.85 -11.16
N VAL A 85 5.96 -13.37 -10.20
CA VAL A 85 5.50 -13.50 -8.81
C VAL A 85 5.21 -12.12 -8.19
N MET A 86 6.02 -11.11 -8.53
CA MET A 86 5.77 -9.73 -8.11
C MET A 86 4.46 -9.20 -8.68
N GLY A 87 4.22 -9.37 -9.98
CA GLY A 87 2.99 -8.95 -10.66
C GLY A 87 1.75 -9.66 -10.13
N ASP A 88 1.78 -11.00 -10.11
CA ASP A 88 0.65 -11.83 -9.69
C ASP A 88 0.24 -11.50 -8.24
N ASN A 89 1.20 -11.43 -7.30
CA ASN A 89 0.89 -11.11 -5.89
C ASN A 89 0.48 -9.65 -5.67
N LEU A 90 1.01 -8.71 -6.46
CA LEU A 90 0.59 -7.31 -6.39
C LEU A 90 -0.84 -7.15 -6.92
N ASN A 91 -1.17 -7.81 -8.03
CA ASN A 91 -2.52 -7.80 -8.60
C ASN A 91 -3.53 -8.41 -7.61
N ASP A 92 -3.21 -9.57 -7.04
CA ASP A 92 -4.03 -10.19 -5.98
C ASP A 92 -4.26 -9.23 -4.81
N PHE A 93 -3.22 -8.50 -4.39
CA PHE A 93 -3.36 -7.50 -3.33
C PHE A 93 -4.33 -6.38 -3.73
N VAL A 94 -4.16 -5.80 -4.91
CA VAL A 94 -5.03 -4.72 -5.42
C VAL A 94 -6.48 -5.19 -5.54
N LEU A 95 -6.73 -6.38 -6.08
CA LEU A 95 -8.06 -6.98 -6.16
C LEU A 95 -8.69 -7.20 -4.78
N LEU A 96 -7.89 -7.59 -3.78
CA LEU A 96 -8.34 -7.71 -2.40
C LEU A 96 -8.71 -6.35 -1.78
N LEU A 97 -8.03 -5.27 -2.16
CA LEU A 97 -8.37 -3.92 -1.75
C LEU A 97 -9.62 -3.39 -2.44
N GLY A 98 -9.76 -3.57 -3.75
CA GLY A 98 -10.94 -3.15 -4.51
C GLY A 98 -12.23 -3.82 -4.03
N LYS A 99 -12.14 -5.05 -3.51
CA LYS A 99 -13.27 -5.77 -2.90
C LYS A 99 -13.56 -5.35 -1.45
N SER A 100 -12.69 -4.54 -0.83
CA SER A 100 -12.85 -4.11 0.55
C SER A 100 -13.81 -2.92 0.64
N LEU A 101 -14.80 -2.99 1.53
CA LEU A 101 -15.65 -1.84 1.87
C LEU A 101 -14.85 -0.64 2.36
N PHE A 102 -13.63 -0.89 2.88
CA PHE A 102 -12.72 0.13 3.38
C PHE A 102 -12.26 1.12 2.31
N PHE A 103 -12.13 0.68 1.06
CA PHE A 103 -11.66 1.49 -0.07
C PHE A 103 -12.72 1.68 -1.16
N LEU A 104 -14.01 1.54 -0.80
CA LEU A 104 -15.10 1.56 -1.77
C LEU A 104 -15.00 2.81 -2.67
N ASN A 105 -14.99 2.60 -3.99
CA ASN A 105 -14.90 3.66 -5.02
C ASN A 105 -13.61 4.51 -5.00
N ARG A 106 -12.51 4.03 -4.41
CA ARG A 106 -11.21 4.72 -4.43
C ARG A 106 -10.15 3.79 -5.02
N LYS A 107 -9.54 4.20 -6.13
CA LYS A 107 -8.39 3.49 -6.72
C LYS A 107 -7.17 3.73 -5.85
N GLN A 108 -6.43 2.66 -5.56
CA GLN A 108 -5.20 2.77 -4.79
C GLN A 108 -4.06 3.28 -5.66
N LEU A 109 -3.19 4.09 -5.05
CA LEU A 109 -1.96 4.52 -5.70
C LEU A 109 -0.95 3.37 -5.64
N ILE A 110 -0.25 3.12 -6.73
CA ILE A 110 0.94 2.27 -6.72
C ILE A 110 2.15 3.19 -6.86
N TYR A 111 3.02 3.18 -5.86
CA TYR A 111 4.26 3.91 -5.84
C TYR A 111 5.42 2.97 -6.16
N CYS A 112 6.17 3.30 -7.21
CA CYS A 112 7.42 2.64 -7.56
C CYS A 112 8.20 3.50 -8.56
N SER A 113 9.46 3.15 -8.82
CA SER A 113 10.21 3.75 -9.93
C SER A 113 9.83 3.12 -11.28
N LYS A 114 9.89 3.91 -12.36
CA LYS A 114 9.61 3.41 -13.73
C LYS A 114 10.44 2.16 -14.07
N ASN A 115 11.75 2.22 -13.81
CA ASN A 115 12.66 1.10 -14.11
C ASN A 115 12.32 -0.15 -13.31
N PHE A 116 11.83 0.01 -12.08
CA PHE A 116 11.39 -1.12 -11.28
C PHE A 116 10.12 -1.73 -11.86
N TRP A 117 9.11 -0.91 -12.18
CA TRP A 117 7.89 -1.38 -12.85
C TRP A 117 8.21 -2.17 -14.12
N ASP A 118 8.95 -1.58 -15.05
CA ASP A 118 9.23 -2.20 -16.35
C ASP A 118 10.04 -3.51 -16.27
N LYS A 119 10.91 -3.67 -15.26
CA LYS A 119 11.90 -4.77 -15.21
C LYS A 119 11.62 -5.82 -14.15
N ARG A 120 10.82 -5.47 -13.14
CA ARG A 120 10.63 -6.28 -11.93
C ARG A 120 9.17 -6.56 -11.63
N ILE A 121 8.25 -6.04 -12.45
CA ILE A 121 6.83 -6.34 -12.38
C ILE A 121 6.39 -6.72 -13.79
N ALA A 122 5.90 -7.94 -13.98
CA ALA A 122 5.25 -8.33 -15.24
C ALA A 122 3.83 -7.71 -15.31
N GLY A 123 3.74 -6.38 -15.18
CA GLY A 123 2.49 -5.66 -14.95
C GLY A 123 1.59 -5.52 -16.18
N ASP A 124 2.08 -5.93 -17.36
CA ASP A 124 1.33 -6.03 -18.60
C ASP A 124 0.43 -7.27 -18.68
N ARG A 125 0.60 -8.23 -17.74
CA ARG A 125 -0.21 -9.45 -17.67
C ARG A 125 -1.56 -9.25 -16.99
N ASP A 126 -1.73 -8.16 -16.23
CA ASP A 126 -2.90 -7.90 -15.39
C ASP A 126 -3.47 -6.50 -15.60
N ASN A 127 -4.75 -6.31 -15.26
CA ASN A 127 -5.41 -5.00 -15.31
C ASN A 127 -5.41 -4.32 -13.93
N PHE A 128 -4.41 -3.48 -13.67
CA PHE A 128 -4.34 -2.67 -12.42
C PHE A 128 -5.27 -1.46 -12.39
N SER A 129 -6.15 -1.29 -13.39
CA SER A 129 -7.06 -0.14 -13.45
C SER A 129 -8.43 -0.38 -12.82
N GLU A 130 -8.70 -1.60 -12.34
CA GLU A 130 -9.93 -1.97 -11.61
C GLU A 130 -10.07 -1.21 -10.28
#